data_AF-A0A8X6IKI2-F1
#
_entry.id   AF-A0A8X6IKI2-F1
#
_cell.length_a   1.000
_cell.length_b   1.000
_cell.length_c   1.000
_cell.angle_alpha   90.00
_cell.angle_beta   90.00
_cell.angle_gamma   90.00
#
_symmetry.space_group_name_H-M   'P 1'
#
loop_
_entity.id
_entity.type
_entity.pdbx_description
1 polymer ?
#
loop_
_entity_poly.entity_id
_entity_poly.type
_entity_poly.pdbx_seq_one_letter_code
_entity_poly.pdbx_strand_id
1 'polypeptide(L)'
;MSRQRCQTSIELRKLIIKHTEDGKSVREISEIVKRSHSTVHDIIKRNKTNNQVENKTKKTHNKIFTKADERYLVRKVKVNPFLSATKLAIIAEN
;
A
#
# COMPACT_ATOMS: atom_id res chain seq x y z
N MET A 1 -20.36 -6.83 9.63
CA MET A 1 -19.27 -7.63 9.00
C MET A 1 -18.65 -6.82 7.86
N SER A 2 -17.33 -6.58 7.88
CA SER A 2 -16.66 -5.83 6.82
C SER A 2 -16.61 -6.65 5.54
N ARG A 3 -17.08 -6.10 4.42
CA ARG A 3 -17.01 -6.77 3.11
C ARG A 3 -15.54 -6.96 2.72
N GLN A 4 -15.12 -8.20 2.48
CA GLN A 4 -13.76 -8.48 2.03
C GLN A 4 -13.53 -7.83 0.67
N ARG A 5 -12.56 -6.92 0.59
CA ARG A 5 -12.23 -6.21 -0.66
C ARG A 5 -11.50 -7.19 -1.58
N CYS A 6 -12.18 -7.71 -2.59
CA CYS A 6 -11.56 -8.49 -3.65
C CYS A 6 -10.85 -7.55 -4.63
N GLN A 7 -9.61 -7.90 -4.98
CA GLN A 7 -8.84 -7.18 -5.98
C GLN A 7 -9.27 -7.61 -7.40
N THR A 8 -9.16 -6.71 -8.37
CA THR A 8 -9.33 -7.08 -9.79
C THR A 8 -8.18 -7.97 -10.26
N SER A 9 -8.42 -8.83 -11.27
CA SER A 9 -7.35 -9.63 -11.87
C SER A 9 -6.41 -8.74 -12.68
N ILE A 10 -5.17 -9.19 -12.86
CA ILE A 10 -4.15 -8.46 -13.63
C ILE A 10 -4.56 -8.37 -15.11
N GLU A 11 -5.10 -9.46 -15.66
CA GLU A 11 -5.60 -9.53 -17.04
C GLU A 11 -6.67 -8.48 -17.33
N LEU A 12 -7.60 -8.28 -16.39
CA LEU A 12 -8.65 -7.27 -16.52
C LEU A 12 -8.08 -5.85 -16.60
N ARG A 13 -7.02 -5.57 -15.84
CA ARG A 13 -6.36 -4.25 -15.87
C ARG A 13 -5.61 -4.05 -17.18
N LYS A 14 -4.91 -5.08 -17.68
CA LYS A 14 -4.27 -5.04 -19.00
C LYS A 14 -5.29 -4.74 -20.10
N LEU A 15 -6.46 -5.38 -20.05
CA LEU A 15 -7.55 -5.14 -20.99
C LEU A 15 -8.07 -3.69 -20.95
N ILE A 16 -8.29 -3.15 -19.74
CA ILE A 16 -8.73 -1.75 -19.56
C ILE A 16 -7.67 -0.77 -20.10
N ILE A 17 -6.39 -1.02 -19.84
CA ILE A 17 -5.29 -0.17 -20.31
C ILE A 17 -5.23 -0.18 -21.83
N LYS A 18 -5.28 -1.37 -22.46
CA LYS A 18 -5.31 -1.52 -23.92
C LYS A 18 -6.46 -0.71 -24.55
N HIS A 19 -7.67 -0.82 -24.01
CA HIS A 19 -8.80 -0.04 -24.52
C HIS A 19 -8.70 1.46 -24.28
N THR A 20 -7.94 1.88 -23.27
CA THR A 20 -7.66 3.30 -23.03
C THR A 20 -6.65 3.82 -24.06
N GLU A 21 -5.66 3.00 -24.44
CA GLU A 21 -4.71 3.29 -25.53
C GLU A 21 -5.40 3.32 -26.90
N ASP A 22 -6.41 2.47 -27.11
CA ASP A 22 -7.31 2.49 -28.27
C ASP A 22 -8.18 3.77 -28.34
N GLY A 23 -8.15 4.63 -27.32
CA GLY A 23 -8.90 5.89 -27.27
C GLY A 23 -10.36 5.78 -26.82
N LYS A 24 -10.78 4.62 -26.28
CA LYS A 24 -12.17 4.43 -25.82
C LYS A 24 -12.47 5.22 -24.55
N SER A 25 -13.73 5.64 -24.42
CA SER A 25 -14.22 6.32 -23.22
C SER A 25 -14.33 5.36 -22.03
N VAL A 26 -14.27 5.92 -20.80
CA VAL A 26 -14.46 5.14 -19.56
C VAL A 26 -15.80 4.40 -19.54
N ARG A 27 -16.83 4.97 -20.19
CA ARG A 27 -18.17 4.39 -20.27
C ARG A 27 -18.19 3.13 -21.13
N GLU A 28 -17.65 3.22 -22.35
CA GLU A 28 -17.55 2.07 -23.27
C GLU A 28 -16.70 0.95 -22.66
N ILE A 29 -15.59 1.29 -22.01
CA ILE A 29 -14.72 0.31 -21.35
C ILE A 29 -15.47 -0.39 -20.21
N SER A 30 -16.26 0.35 -19.43
CA SER A 30 -17.07 -0.19 -18.33
C SER A 30 -18.11 -1.19 -18.83
N GLU A 31 -18.74 -0.90 -19.97
CA GLU A 31 -19.71 -1.78 -20.62
C GLU A 31 -19.05 -3.05 -21.17
N ILE A 32 -17.91 -2.93 -21.85
CA ILE A 32 -17.13 -4.06 -22.37
C ILE A 32 -16.67 -5.00 -21.24
N VAL A 33 -16.09 -4.41 -20.19
CA VAL A 33 -15.43 -5.15 -19.11
C VAL A 33 -16.43 -5.58 -18.01
N LYS A 34 -17.69 -5.14 -18.10
CA LYS A 34 -18.77 -5.40 -17.13
C LYS A 34 -18.36 -5.06 -15.69
N ARG A 35 -17.68 -3.91 -15.53
CA ARG A 35 -17.25 -3.39 -14.22
C ARG A 35 -17.73 -1.97 -14.04
N SER A 36 -17.89 -1.55 -12.80
CA SER A 36 -18.34 -0.19 -12.48
C SER A 36 -17.41 0.89 -13.08
N HIS A 37 -18.00 2.01 -13.48
CA HIS A 37 -17.27 3.17 -13.99
C HIS A 37 -16.18 3.64 -13.04
N SER A 38 -16.43 3.65 -11.73
CA SER A 38 -15.45 4.03 -10.72
C SER A 38 -14.23 3.11 -10.70
N THR A 39 -14.44 1.79 -10.84
CA THR A 39 -13.33 0.83 -10.88
C THR A 39 -12.46 1.03 -12.12
N VAL A 40 -13.08 1.25 -13.29
CA VAL A 40 -12.36 1.51 -14.55
C VAL A 40 -11.59 2.82 -14.44
N HIS A 41 -12.24 3.88 -13.97
CA HIS A 41 -11.62 5.18 -13.76
C HIS A 41 -10.41 5.10 -12.81
N ASP A 42 -10.54 4.40 -11.68
CA ASP A 42 -9.45 4.21 -10.72
C ASP A 42 -8.28 3.42 -11.30
N ILE A 43 -8.53 2.45 -12.18
CA ILE A 43 -7.48 1.71 -12.87
C ILE A 43 -6.74 2.63 -13.85
N ILE A 44 -7.47 3.38 -14.67
CA ILE A 44 -6.90 4.34 -15.63
C ILE A 44 -6.08 5.41 -14.90
N LYS A 45 -6.64 5.99 -13.84
CA LYS A 45 -5.96 7.01 -13.02
C LYS A 45 -4.66 6.47 -12.44
N ARG A 46 -4.68 5.28 -11.83
CA ARG A 46 -3.48 4.64 -11.27
C ARG A 46 -2.43 4.32 -12.33
N ASN A 47 -2.85 3.87 -13.51
CA ASN A 47 -1.93 3.61 -14.61
C ASN A 47 -1.24 4.91 -15.05
N LYS A 48 -1.99 6.01 -15.20
CA LYS A 48 -1.40 7.31 -15.56
C LYS A 48 -0.45 7.88 -14.50
N THR A 49 -0.71 7.65 -13.21
CA THR A 49 0.13 8.20 -12.14
C THR A 49 1.37 7.36 -11.85
N ASN A 50 1.24 6.03 -11.88
CA ASN A 50 2.28 5.11 -11.41
C ASN A 50 2.91 4.28 -12.53
N ASN A 51 2.36 4.29 -13.75
CA ASN A 51 2.70 3.39 -14.87
C ASN A 51 2.72 1.91 -14.47
N GLN A 52 1.80 1.52 -13.57
CA GLN A 52 1.72 0.17 -13.02
C GLN A 52 0.38 -0.48 -13.35
N VAL A 53 0.47 -1.69 -13.92
CA VAL A 53 -0.67 -2.60 -14.13
C VAL A 53 -1.01 -3.37 -12.85
N GLU A 54 0.01 -3.64 -12.04
CA GLU A 54 -0.15 -4.39 -10.80
C GLU A 54 -0.69 -3.51 -9.68
N ASN A 55 -1.28 -4.17 -8.67
CA ASN A 55 -1.62 -3.47 -7.46
C ASN A 55 -0.36 -3.09 -6.71
N LYS A 56 -0.41 -1.93 -6.05
CA LYS A 56 0.61 -1.60 -5.07
C LYS A 56 0.64 -2.68 -4.00
N THR A 57 1.81 -3.25 -3.78
CA THR A 57 2.03 -4.11 -2.62
C THR A 57 1.68 -3.32 -1.37
N LYS A 58 1.03 -3.99 -0.42
CA LYS A 58 0.78 -3.36 0.89
C LYS A 58 2.16 -3.01 1.43
N LYS A 59 2.43 -1.72 1.66
CA LYS A 59 3.67 -1.31 2.35
C LYS A 59 3.68 -2.03 3.69
N THR A 60 4.55 -3.01 3.83
CA THR A 60 4.94 -3.49 5.14
C THR A 60 5.68 -2.34 5.79
N HIS A 61 5.30 -1.99 7.01
CA HIS A 61 6.14 -1.10 7.79
C HIS A 61 7.37 -1.93 8.14
N ASN A 62 8.53 -1.60 7.58
CA ASN A 62 9.81 -2.19 7.99
C ASN A 62 10.18 -1.59 9.35
N LYS A 63 9.36 -1.88 10.35
CA LYS A 63 9.62 -1.45 11.72
C LYS A 63 10.69 -2.38 12.26
N ILE A 64 11.87 -1.82 12.52
CA ILE A 64 12.98 -2.57 13.11
C ILE A 64 12.58 -3.10 14.49
N PHE A 65 11.89 -2.26 15.27
CA PHE A 65 11.44 -2.62 16.62
C PHE A 65 10.00 -3.13 16.66
N THR A 66 9.80 -4.19 17.41
CA THR A 66 8.46 -4.62 17.81
C THR A 66 7.87 -3.67 18.87
N LYS A 67 6.57 -3.79 19.15
CA LYS A 67 5.93 -3.05 20.25
C LYS A 67 6.51 -3.39 21.63
N ALA A 68 7.15 -4.56 21.77
CA ALA A 68 7.79 -4.94 23.03
C ALA A 68 9.10 -4.18 23.22
N ASP A 69 9.93 -4.12 22.18
CA ASP A 69 11.22 -3.44 22.20
C ASP A 69 11.04 -1.94 22.46
N GLU A 70 10.04 -1.31 21.82
CA GLU A 70 9.70 0.08 22.09
C GLU A 70 9.32 0.32 23.56
N ARG A 71 8.49 -0.56 24.14
CA ARG A 71 8.09 -0.44 25.55
C ARG A 71 9.29 -0.65 26.48
N TYR A 72 10.20 -1.55 26.12
CA TYR A 72 11.42 -1.81 26.87
C TYR A 72 12.35 -0.59 26.86
N LEU A 73 12.58 0.02 25.69
CA LEU A 73 13.37 1.24 25.55
C LEU A 73 12.76 2.40 26.35
N VAL A 74 11.44 2.60 26.23
CA VAL A 74 10.72 3.62 27.03
C VAL A 74 10.88 3.36 28.53
N ARG A 75 10.85 2.10 28.99
CA ARG A 75 11.07 1.78 30.40
C ARG A 75 12.49 2.14 30.86
N LYS A 76 13.51 1.90 30.03
CA LYS A 76 14.91 2.26 30.35
C LYS A 76 15.09 3.77 30.48
N VAL A 77 14.48 4.54 29.59
CA VAL A 77 14.47 6.02 29.67
C VAL A 77 13.71 6.51 30.91
N LYS A 78 12.58 5.88 31.26
CA LYS A 78 11.84 6.26 32.48
C LYS A 78 12.62 5.99 33.76
N VAL A 79 13.40 4.90 33.81
CA VAL A 79 14.25 4.56 34.97
C VAL A 79 15.45 5.50 35.08
N ASN A 80 16.07 5.85 33.95
CA ASN A 80 17.14 6.85 33.91
C ASN A 80 16.86 7.88 32.80
N PRO A 81 16.23 9.02 33.14
CA PRO A 81 15.89 10.05 32.16
C PRO A 81 17.09 10.70 31.46
N PHE A 82 18.28 10.63 32.07
CA PHE A 82 19.51 11.20 31.52
C PHE A 82 20.28 10.21 30.63
N LEU A 83 19.71 9.04 30.30
CA LEU A 83 20.37 8.09 29.42
C LEU A 83 20.49 8.67 28.01
N SER A 84 21.72 8.84 27.53
CA SER A 84 21.98 9.29 26.17
C SER A 84 21.48 8.27 25.14
N ALA A 85 21.05 8.78 23.98
CA ALA A 85 20.60 7.97 22.85
C ALA A 85 21.65 6.94 22.38
N THR A 86 22.94 7.27 22.44
CA THR A 86 24.02 6.34 22.06
C THR A 86 24.07 5.13 22.98
N LYS A 87 23.87 5.34 24.29
CA LYS A 87 23.80 4.25 25.27
C LYS A 87 22.52 3.43 25.11
N LEU A 88 21.40 4.07 24.75
CA LEU A 88 20.15 3.36 24.44
C LEU A 88 20.29 2.48 23.19
N ALA A 89 20.99 2.95 22.15
CA ALA A 89 21.20 2.19 20.93
C ALA A 89 21.99 0.90 21.21
N ILE A 90 23.06 0.97 22.00
CA ILE A 90 23.82 -0.21 22.45
C ILE A 90 22.91 -1.20 23.19
N ILE A 91 21.98 -0.71 24.01
CA ILE A 91 21.01 -1.57 24.72
C ILE A 91 19.97 -2.18 23.78
N ALA A 92 19.66 -1.51 22.67
CA ALA A 92 18.67 -1.95 21.70
C ALA A 92 19.22 -3.00 20.71
N GLU A 93 20.54 -3.02 20.51
CA GLU A 93 21.23 -3.93 19.58
C GLU A 93 21.62 -5.28 20.20
N ASN A 94 21.61 -5.40 21.54
CA ASN A 94 21.89 -6.63 22.30
C ASN A 94 20.60 -7.34 22.72
#